data_AF-A0A3S0WCK1-F1
#
_entry.id   AF-A0A3S0WCK1-F1
#
_cell.length_a   1.000
_cell.length_b   1.000
_cell.length_c   1.000
_cell.angle_alpha   90.00
_cell.angle_beta   90.00
_cell.angle_gamma   90.00
#
_symmetry.space_group_name_H-M   'P 1'
#
loop_
_entity.id
_entity.type
_entity.pdbx_description
1 polymer ?
#
loop_
_entity_poly.entity_id
_entity_poly.type
_entity_poly.pdbx_seq_one_letter_code
_entity_poly.pdbx_strand_id
1 'polypeptide(L)' 'MHFKGKRGQTAEVIVLLNDGTTGGGFVTIGTVISPDLDLIALSRPSATSRFLAVTMDKAIEARKERQKKFSDLTDLLR' A
#
# COMPACT_ATOMS: atom_id res chain seq x y z
N MET A 1 -6.13 -0.39 -11.76
CA MET A 1 -6.03 -1.78 -11.28
C MET A 1 -6.63 -2.65 -12.37
N HIS A 2 -5.86 -3.54 -12.97
CA HIS A 2 -6.34 -4.52 -13.95
C HIS A 2 -5.40 -5.73 -13.89
N PHE A 3 -5.77 -6.73 -13.10
CA PHE A 3 -5.08 -8.02 -13.09
C PHE A 3 -5.71 -8.88 -14.19
N LYS A 4 -4.97 -9.13 -15.26
CA LYS A 4 -5.42 -10.03 -16.34
C LYS A 4 -5.15 -11.47 -15.92
N GLY A 5 -6.04 -12.03 -15.10
CA GLY A 5 -6.02 -13.45 -14.73
C GLY A 5 -6.20 -14.35 -15.96
N LYS A 6 -5.74 -15.61 -15.87
CA LYS A 6 -6.01 -16.64 -16.89
C LYS A 6 -7.52 -16.70 -17.17
N ARG A 7 -7.89 -16.83 -18.46
CA ARG A 7 -9.30 -16.88 -18.91
C ARG A 7 -10.10 -17.85 -18.03
N GLY A 8 -11.14 -17.33 -17.35
CA GLY A 8 -12.13 -18.12 -16.62
C GLY A 8 -12.24 -17.89 -15.11
N GLN A 9 -11.36 -17.11 -14.48
CA GLN A 9 -11.49 -16.74 -13.06
C GLN A 9 -11.20 -15.24 -12.86
N THR A 10 -12.23 -14.44 -12.58
CA THR A 10 -12.12 -13.02 -12.23
C THR A 10 -11.93 -12.91 -10.71
N ALA A 11 -10.68 -13.04 -10.25
CA ALA A 11 -10.33 -12.66 -8.89
C ALA A 11 -9.97 -11.18 -8.88
N GLU A 12 -10.81 -10.36 -8.24
CA GLU A 12 -10.52 -8.95 -8.01
C GLU A 12 -9.79 -8.78 -6.66
N VAL A 13 -8.86 -7.84 -6.60
CA VAL A 13 -8.08 -7.55 -5.40
C VAL A 13 -8.55 -6.22 -4.81
N ILE A 14 -8.77 -6.21 -3.50
CA ILE A 14 -9.11 -5.02 -2.74
C ILE A 14 -7.92 -4.71 -1.80
N VAL A 15 -7.52 -3.45 -1.73
CA VAL A 15 -6.55 -2.97 -0.74
C VAL A 15 -7.30 -2.29 0.37
N LEU A 16 -7.08 -2.72 1.60
CA LEU A 16 -7.66 -2.09 2.79
C LEU A 16 -6.83 -0.85 3.15
N LEU A 17 -7.49 0.30 3.23
CA LEU A 17 -6.91 1.54 3.74
C LEU A 17 -7.26 1.70 5.23
N ASN A 18 -7.03 2.90 5.78
CA ASN A 18 -7.14 3.16 7.22
C ASN A 18 -8.56 3.01 7.79
N ASP A 19 -9.58 3.06 6.94
CA ASP A 19 -11.00 2.85 7.24
C ASP A 19 -11.45 1.40 6.98
N GLY A 20 -10.55 0.53 6.55
CA GLY A 20 -10.83 -0.88 6.29
C GLY A 20 -11.23 -1.64 7.57
N THR A 21 -12.07 -2.65 7.40
CA THR A 21 -12.46 -3.54 8.51
C THR A 21 -11.31 -4.46 8.88
N THR A 22 -11.19 -4.78 10.18
CA THR A 22 -10.16 -5.67 10.72
C THR A 22 -10.41 -7.15 10.45
N GLY A 23 -11.58 -7.50 9.89
CA GLY A 23 -11.97 -8.86 9.50
C GLY A 23 -12.85 -8.88 8.24
N GLY A 24 -12.85 -10.03 7.54
CA GLY A 24 -13.65 -10.28 6.35
C GLY A 24 -13.57 -11.73 5.88
N GLY A 25 -14.52 -12.17 5.05
CA GLY A 25 -14.57 -13.53 4.47
C GLY A 25 -13.66 -13.73 3.26
N PHE A 26 -12.62 -12.91 3.11
CA PHE A 26 -11.71 -12.93 1.96
C PHE A 26 -10.32 -13.42 2.36
N VAL A 27 -9.61 -14.00 1.40
CA VAL A 27 -8.22 -14.43 1.59
C VAL A 27 -7.28 -13.24 1.44
N THR A 28 -6.48 -12.97 2.46
CA THR A 28 -5.38 -12.01 2.39
C THR A 28 -4.17 -12.66 1.72
N ILE A 29 -3.80 -12.17 0.54
CA ILE A 29 -2.64 -12.66 -0.23
C ILE A 29 -1.36 -11.87 0.01
N GLY A 30 -1.44 -10.73 0.70
CA GLY A 30 -0.32 -9.85 0.99
C GLY A 30 -0.75 -8.58 1.72
N THR A 31 0.24 -7.75 2.09
CA THR A 31 0.03 -6.46 2.74
C THR A 31 0.86 -5.39 2.07
N VAL A 32 0.28 -4.21 1.86
CA VAL A 32 1.02 -3.03 1.38
C VAL A 32 1.70 -2.39 2.59
N ILE A 33 2.98 -2.02 2.45
CA ILE A 33 3.72 -1.37 3.54
C ILE A 33 3.10 -0.01 3.85
N SER A 34 3.08 0.37 5.14
CA SER A 34 2.44 1.62 5.57
C SER A 34 2.93 2.88 4.83
N PRO A 35 4.24 3.04 4.50
CA PRO A 35 4.71 4.20 3.75
C PRO A 35 4.08 4.39 2.37
N ASP A 36 3.61 3.30 1.74
CA ASP A 36 3.10 3.30 0.37
C ASP A 36 1.57 3.42 0.31
N LEU A 37 0.86 3.33 1.45
CA LEU A 37 -0.62 3.43 1.47
C LEU A 37 -1.11 4.77 0.92
N ASP A 38 -0.36 5.86 1.12
CA ASP A 38 -0.70 7.18 0.59
C ASP A 38 -0.75 7.20 -0.95
N LEU A 39 0.10 6.41 -1.61
CA LEU A 39 0.13 6.32 -3.08
C LEU A 39 -1.20 5.75 -3.62
N ILE A 40 -1.81 4.84 -2.85
CA ILE A 40 -3.10 4.24 -3.19
C ILE A 40 -4.22 5.21 -2.85
N ALA A 41 -4.17 5.84 -1.67
CA ALA A 41 -5.16 6.82 -1.23
C ALA A 41 -5.27 8.04 -2.16
N LEU A 42 -4.16 8.44 -2.79
CA LEU A 42 -4.10 9.56 -3.74
C LEU A 42 -4.29 9.14 -5.22
N SER A 43 -4.50 7.86 -5.49
CA SER A 43 -4.63 7.37 -6.86
C SER A 43 -5.95 7.80 -7.51
N ARG A 44 -5.92 8.12 -8.80
CA ARG A 44 -7.14 8.43 -9.56
C ARG A 44 -7.95 7.15 -9.81
N PRO A 45 -9.29 7.24 -9.92
CA PRO A 45 -10.09 6.14 -10.43
C PRO A 45 -9.50 5.62 -11.75
N SER A 46 -9.51 4.30 -11.94
CA SER A 46 -8.90 3.58 -13.08
C SER A 46 -7.37 3.67 -13.20
N ALA A 47 -6.65 4.33 -12.29
CA ALA A 47 -5.19 4.36 -12.30
C ALA A 47 -4.60 2.95 -12.25
N THR A 48 -3.51 2.73 -12.99
CA THR A 48 -2.82 1.44 -13.01
C THR A 48 -1.77 1.40 -11.91
N SER A 49 -1.81 0.34 -11.11
CA SER A 49 -0.87 0.10 -10.02
C SER A 49 -0.16 -1.23 -10.25
N ARG A 50 1.11 -1.31 -9.86
CA ARG A 50 1.90 -2.53 -9.90
C ARG A 50 2.41 -2.80 -8.49
N PHE A 51 2.12 -3.98 -7.96
CA PHE A 51 2.68 -4.41 -6.68
C PHE A 51 4.06 -5.00 -6.90
N LEU A 52 5.01 -4.56 -6.08
CA LEU A 52 6.37 -5.08 -6.07
C LEU A 52 6.57 -5.86 -4.77
N ALA A 53 7.25 -7.00 -4.87
CA ALA A 53 7.65 -7.74 -3.68
C ALA A 53 8.70 -6.94 -2.90
N VAL A 54 8.49 -6.82 -1.59
CA VAL A 54 9.34 -6.07 -0.68
C VAL A 54 9.81 -7.01 0.42
N THR A 55 11.09 -6.92 0.79
CA THR A 55 11.64 -7.66 1.94
C THR A 55 11.36 -6.90 3.23
N MET A 56 11.40 -7.60 4.36
CA MET A 56 11.19 -6.97 5.67
C MET A 56 12.16 -5.79 5.91
N ASP A 57 13.44 -5.96 5.58
CA ASP A 57 14.44 -4.90 5.75
C ASP A 57 14.11 -3.65 4.94
N LYS A 58 13.69 -3.81 3.68
CA LYS A 58 13.26 -2.69 2.83
C LYS A 58 12.01 -2.01 3.37
N ALA A 59 11.07 -2.78 3.94
CA ALA A 59 9.87 -2.23 4.57
C ALA A 59 10.21 -1.39 5.81
N ILE A 60 11.15 -1.86 6.64
CA ILE A 60 11.62 -1.14 7.82
C ILE A 60 12.37 0.14 7.41
N GLU A 61 13.24 0.04 6.42
CA GLU A 61 13.99 1.18 5.87
C GLU A 61 13.05 2.27 5.34
N ALA A 62 12.09 1.92 4.48
CA ALA A 62 11.09 2.84 3.97
C ALA A 62 10.28 3.51 5.10
N ARG A 63 9.96 2.77 6.18
CA ARG A 63 9.29 3.32 7.36
C ARG A 63 10.16 4.35 8.08
N LYS A 64 11.46 4.08 8.25
CA LYS A 64 12.41 5.01 8.87
C LYS A 64 12.59 6.27 8.04
N GLU A 65 12.73 6.14 6.71
CA GLU A 65 12.85 7.28 5.81
C GLU A 65 11.63 8.21 5.89
N ARG A 66 10.42 7.62 5.92
CA ARG A 66 9.19 8.39 6.09
C ARG A 66 9.17 9.14 7.41
N GLN A 67 9.53 8.49 8.52
CA GLN A 67 9.60 9.13 9.83
C GLN A 67 10.64 10.25 9.86
N LYS A 68 11.82 10.04 9.24
CA LYS A 68 12.86 11.06 9.14
C LYS A 68 12.35 12.31 8.42
N LYS A 69 11.67 12.15 7.28
CA LYS A 69 11.07 13.29 6.54
C LYS A 69 10.12 14.11 7.41
N PHE A 70 9.26 13.46 8.19
CA PHE A 70 8.37 14.17 9.11
C PHE A 70 9.13 14.85 10.26
N SER A 71 10.18 14.21 10.81
CA SER A 71 11.04 14.83 11.82
C SER A 71 11.73 16.08 11.27
N ASP A 72 12.37 15.97 10.10
CA ASP A 72 13.06 17.08 9.45
C ASP A 72 12.10 18.26 9.20
N LEU A 73 10.87 17.98 8.74
CA LEU A 73 9.81 18.99 8.56
C LEU A 73 9.38 19.63 9.89
N THR A 74 9.28 18.83 10.96
CA THR A 74 8.90 19.34 12.29
C THR A 74 10.00 20.24 12.84
N ASP A 75 11.26 19.91 12.62
CA ASP A 75 12.41 20.69 13.07
C ASP A 75 12.54 22.02 12.30
N LEU A 76 12.19 22.05 11.02
CA LEU A 76 12.17 23.29 10.22
C LEU A 76 11.08 24.28 10.67
N LEU A 77 9.98 23.78 11.23
CA LEU A 77 8.84 24.59 11.68
C LEU A 77 8.97 25.09 13.13
N ARG A 78 10.05 24.71 13.84
CA ARG A 78 10.39 25.21 15.18
C ARG A 78 11.25 26.45 15.10
#